data_AF-A0AAD0UKZ1-F1
#
_entry.id   AF-A0AAD0UKZ1-F1
#
_cell.length_a   1.000
_cell.length_b   1.000
_cell.length_c   1.000
_cell.angle_alpha   90.00
_cell.angle_beta   90.00
_cell.angle_gamma   90.00
#
_symmetry.space_group_name_H-M   'P 1'
#
loop_
_entity.id
_entity.type
_entity.pdbx_description
1 polymer ?
#
loop_
_entity_poly.entity_id
_entity_poly.type
_entity_poly.pdbx_seq_one_letter_code
_entity_poly.pdbx_strand_id
1 'polypeptide(L)'
;MKTSDPNSIELPSSGECLTRRSELFSSFDWTDYKAQLQHRVKGSDLGRYFVLTESEKIGIEDTIRLNVSATPYYISLTNPEDPNDPIRKMIIPREAESVFSPEESPDPLHEERLSPVKGLTHMYPDRVLLFTNHECSVYCRHCMRGRKVSDSKERMLTTDLEAAFDYIESHPEISDVVLSGGDPLNLSDSKIDWILEKLERIDHVKICRLGTRNPVTLPFRITSELCNIIESHNTDRLSIFCNTQFNHAKECTSEAKEAILKLLKAGVSVGNQCVLLKGINDSGETMLELHKKLLELRIRAYYMYDPELIPGSRGFRTPLAKGIEIISYMRGKIGGMGIPSFVNDLPGGGGKITLTPDWYLGFYKPERMHVFRSALRGTYHLSPEPPDSTMEDFYPSLSSEIWERISPNAFGAKEKKFL
;
A
#
# COMPACT_ATOMS: atom_id res chain seq x y z
N MET A 1 41.89 29.91 25.89
CA MET A 1 41.67 28.46 25.65
C MET A 1 40.20 28.15 25.90
N LYS A 2 39.37 28.18 24.87
CA LYS A 2 38.02 27.61 24.94
C LYS A 2 38.17 26.13 24.59
N THR A 3 37.85 25.28 25.55
CA THR A 3 37.80 23.82 25.40
C THR A 3 36.71 23.47 24.40
N SER A 4 37.11 23.05 23.20
CA SER A 4 36.24 22.41 22.22
C SER A 4 35.81 21.05 22.79
N ASP A 5 34.50 20.83 22.82
CA ASP A 5 33.89 19.55 23.17
C ASP A 5 34.32 18.49 22.13
N PRO A 6 35.02 17.41 22.52
CA PRO A 6 35.56 16.43 21.57
C PRO A 6 34.50 15.53 20.90
N ASN A 7 33.20 15.73 21.18
CA ASN A 7 32.11 14.96 20.58
C ASN A 7 31.12 15.79 19.75
N SER A 8 31.42 17.05 19.40
CA SER A 8 30.62 17.74 18.38
C SER A 8 30.95 17.16 17.00
N ILE A 9 30.26 16.08 16.62
CA ILE A 9 30.25 15.60 15.23
C ILE A 9 29.68 16.75 14.40
N GLU A 10 30.55 17.47 13.68
CA GLU A 10 30.13 18.45 12.69
C GLU A 10 29.17 17.76 11.72
N LEU A 11 27.95 18.31 11.61
CA LEU A 11 26.98 17.78 10.66
C LEU A 11 27.56 17.92 9.25
N PRO A 12 27.53 16.85 8.43
CA PRO A 12 28.15 16.90 7.13
C PRO A 12 27.53 18.02 6.30
N SER A 13 28.40 18.77 5.64
CA SER A 13 27.95 19.78 4.68
C SER A 13 27.13 19.11 3.57
N SER A 14 26.25 19.86 2.91
CA SER A 14 25.50 19.37 1.75
C SER A 14 26.40 18.70 0.70
N GLY A 15 27.55 19.32 0.39
CA GLY A 15 28.52 18.77 -0.57
C GLY A 15 29.12 17.43 -0.13
N GLU A 16 29.32 17.23 1.18
CA GLU A 16 29.82 15.96 1.71
C GLU A 16 28.78 14.85 1.61
N CYS A 17 27.51 15.15 1.89
CA CYS A 17 26.41 14.19 1.72
C CYS A 17 26.31 13.72 0.26
N LEU A 18 26.38 14.65 -0.70
CA LEU A 18 26.33 14.33 -2.13
C LEU A 18 27.52 13.47 -2.58
N THR A 19 28.72 13.77 -2.08
CA THR A 19 29.93 12.99 -2.37
C THR A 19 29.81 11.55 -1.87
N ARG A 20 29.42 11.37 -0.61
CA ARG A 20 29.22 10.04 0.00
C ARG A 20 28.13 9.23 -0.69
N ARG A 21 27.07 9.88 -1.17
CA ARG A 21 26.03 9.23 -1.99
C ARG A 21 26.60 8.75 -3.33
N SER A 22 27.38 9.59 -4.02
CA SER A 22 28.05 9.22 -5.27
C SER A 22 28.97 8.01 -5.10
N GLU A 23 29.76 8.00 -4.02
CA GLU A 23 30.62 6.86 -3.66
C GLU A 23 29.81 5.60 -3.36
N LEU A 24 28.73 5.70 -2.57
CA LEU A 24 27.86 4.56 -2.27
C LEU A 24 27.21 3.99 -3.54
N PHE A 25 26.74 4.83 -4.45
CA PHE A 25 26.01 4.38 -5.64
C PHE A 25 26.94 3.78 -6.71
N SER A 26 28.25 4.01 -6.61
CA SER A 26 29.26 3.48 -7.53
C SER A 26 30.12 2.35 -6.94
N SER A 27 29.92 1.98 -5.68
CA SER A 27 30.80 1.02 -4.97
C SER A 27 30.51 -0.45 -5.27
N PHE A 28 29.42 -0.76 -5.97
CA PHE A 28 29.01 -2.11 -6.35
C PHE A 28 28.22 -2.10 -7.66
N ASP A 29 27.92 -3.27 -8.22
CA ASP A 29 27.00 -3.37 -9.38
C ASP A 29 25.60 -2.92 -8.96
N TRP A 30 25.22 -1.72 -9.41
CA TRP A 30 23.95 -1.08 -9.09
C TRP A 30 22.73 -1.97 -9.35
N THR A 31 22.81 -2.83 -10.37
CA THR A 31 21.70 -3.70 -10.78
C THR A 31 21.68 -5.05 -10.07
N ASP A 32 22.70 -5.39 -9.28
CA ASP A 32 22.68 -6.57 -8.43
C ASP A 32 21.80 -6.33 -7.19
N TYR A 33 20.64 -6.98 -7.16
CA TYR A 33 19.70 -6.85 -6.04
C TYR A 33 20.29 -7.36 -4.71
N LYS A 34 21.23 -8.32 -4.74
CA LYS A 34 21.89 -8.82 -3.53
C LYS A 34 22.87 -7.79 -3.00
N ALA A 35 23.64 -7.16 -3.87
CA ALA A 35 24.54 -6.07 -3.51
C ALA A 35 23.75 -4.88 -2.92
N GLN A 36 22.61 -4.51 -3.52
CA GLN A 36 21.70 -3.50 -2.96
C GLN A 36 21.22 -3.85 -1.54
N LEU A 37 20.89 -5.12 -1.27
CA LEU A 37 20.48 -5.58 0.06
C LEU A 37 21.62 -5.58 1.08
N GLN A 38 22.83 -5.93 0.66
CA GLN A 38 24.05 -5.93 1.49
C GLN A 38 24.49 -4.51 1.86
N HIS A 39 24.26 -3.54 0.97
CA HIS A 39 24.62 -2.14 1.16
C HIS A 39 23.45 -1.28 1.67
N ARG A 40 22.39 -1.89 2.23
CA ARG A 40 21.32 -1.12 2.86
C ARG A 40 21.88 -0.22 3.95
N VAL A 41 21.53 1.06 3.86
CA VAL A 41 21.93 2.06 4.86
C VAL A 41 21.01 1.90 6.07
N LYS A 42 21.62 1.71 7.24
CA LYS A 42 20.92 1.61 8.52
C LYS A 42 20.68 2.99 9.13
N GLY A 43 19.76 3.10 10.08
CA GLY A 43 19.44 4.35 10.78
C GLY A 43 20.67 5.11 11.29
N SER A 44 21.59 4.40 11.94
CA SER A 44 22.86 4.95 12.47
C SER A 44 23.76 5.59 11.41
N ASP A 45 23.62 5.21 10.15
CA ASP A 45 24.45 5.68 9.04
C ASP A 45 23.73 6.70 8.14
N LEU A 46 22.43 6.95 8.35
CA LEU A 46 21.65 7.89 7.51
C LEU A 46 22.23 9.30 7.54
N GLY A 47 22.80 9.74 8.67
CA GLY A 47 23.45 11.04 8.80
C GLY A 47 24.63 11.23 7.86
N ARG A 48 25.17 10.16 7.25
CA ARG A 48 26.23 10.25 6.24
C ARG A 48 25.71 10.64 4.86
N TYR A 49 24.43 10.44 4.59
CA TYR A 49 23.83 10.55 3.26
C TYR A 49 22.69 11.58 3.19
N PHE A 50 22.36 12.20 4.33
CA PHE A 50 21.29 13.18 4.48
C PHE A 50 21.73 14.29 5.42
N VAL A 51 21.32 15.52 5.12
CA VAL A 51 21.40 16.63 6.07
C VAL A 51 20.22 16.47 7.04
N LEU A 52 20.46 15.80 8.18
CA LEU A 52 19.41 15.46 9.15
C LEU A 52 18.92 16.67 9.93
N THR A 53 17.60 16.77 10.05
CA THR A 53 16.94 17.68 10.99
C THR A 53 17.02 17.14 12.42
N GLU A 54 16.81 17.99 13.42
CA GLU A 54 16.82 17.56 14.82
C GLU A 54 15.74 16.52 15.12
N SER A 55 14.54 16.72 14.56
CA SER A 55 13.44 15.74 14.68
C SER A 55 13.80 14.38 14.09
N GLU A 56 14.59 14.33 13.01
CA GLU A 56 15.04 13.06 12.43
C GLU A 56 16.13 12.39 13.25
N LYS A 57 17.02 13.15 13.88
CA LYS A 57 18.01 12.57 14.81
C LYS A 57 17.33 11.89 15.99
N ILE A 58 16.39 12.60 16.63
CA ILE A 58 15.57 12.05 17.72
C ILE A 58 14.80 10.82 17.23
N GLY A 59 14.16 10.90 16.06
CA GLY A 59 13.44 9.77 15.49
C GLY A 59 14.33 8.55 15.21
N ILE A 60 15.58 8.75 14.77
CA ILE A 60 16.53 7.65 14.50
C ILE A 60 16.96 6.99 15.81
N GLU A 61 17.19 7.76 16.86
CA GLU A 61 17.62 7.27 18.17
C GLU A 61 16.50 6.56 18.94
N ASP A 62 15.31 7.16 18.95
CA ASP A 62 14.23 6.78 19.85
C ASP A 62 13.08 5.99 19.18
N THR A 63 13.23 5.58 17.92
CA THR A 63 12.14 4.85 17.26
C THR A 63 11.86 3.51 17.95
N ILE A 64 10.60 3.32 18.36
CA ILE A 64 10.18 2.24 19.25
C ILE A 64 9.68 0.97 18.55
N ARG A 65 9.54 0.98 17.22
CA ARG A 65 8.72 -0.04 16.53
C ARG A 65 9.43 -0.83 15.46
N LEU A 66 10.25 -0.18 14.65
CA LEU A 66 10.73 -0.74 13.38
C LEU A 66 12.15 -0.28 13.14
N ASN A 67 13.05 -1.22 12.87
CA ASN A 67 14.41 -0.91 12.47
C ASN A 67 14.42 0.03 11.25
N VAL A 68 15.42 0.90 11.18
CA VAL A 68 15.58 1.83 10.06
C VAL A 68 16.56 1.23 9.07
N SER A 69 16.09 0.96 7.84
CA SER A 69 16.96 0.47 6.77
C SER A 69 16.36 0.75 5.40
N ALA A 70 17.19 1.18 4.44
CA ALA A 70 16.77 1.40 3.06
C ALA A 70 17.87 1.01 2.07
N THR A 71 17.48 0.51 0.89
CA THR A 71 18.41 0.21 -0.21
C THR A 71 19.04 1.49 -0.77
N PRO A 72 20.30 1.43 -1.25
CA PRO A 72 20.91 2.54 -1.99
C PRO A 72 20.03 3.05 -3.14
N TYR A 73 19.41 2.15 -3.90
CA TYR A 73 18.45 2.49 -4.94
C TYR A 73 17.29 3.36 -4.45
N TYR A 74 16.64 2.99 -3.35
CA TYR A 74 15.51 3.77 -2.88
C TYR A 74 15.94 5.10 -2.25
N ILE A 75 17.14 5.13 -1.63
CA ILE A 75 17.78 6.36 -1.17
C ILE A 75 18.10 7.28 -2.35
N SER A 76 18.48 6.79 -3.53
CA SER A 76 18.80 7.64 -4.68
C SER A 76 17.60 8.44 -5.20
N LEU A 77 16.36 8.05 -4.84
CA LEU A 77 15.13 8.75 -5.22
C LEU A 77 14.83 10.00 -4.36
N THR A 78 15.57 10.20 -3.27
CA THR A 78 15.37 11.31 -2.32
C THR A 78 16.24 12.52 -2.68
N ASN A 79 15.77 13.73 -2.38
CA ASN A 79 16.66 14.87 -2.17
C ASN A 79 17.24 14.83 -0.73
N PRO A 80 18.58 14.76 -0.54
CA PRO A 80 19.21 14.66 0.78
C PRO A 80 19.14 15.95 1.62
N GLU A 81 18.84 17.08 0.98
CA GLU A 81 18.75 18.40 1.63
C GLU A 81 17.31 18.82 1.93
N ASP A 82 16.33 18.29 1.20
CA ASP A 82 14.92 18.63 1.38
C ASP A 82 14.30 17.74 2.47
N PRO A 83 14.03 18.26 3.68
CA PRO A 83 13.35 17.48 4.70
C PRO A 83 11.91 17.14 4.32
N ASN A 84 11.30 17.87 3.38
CA ASN A 84 9.93 17.64 2.95
C ASN A 84 9.79 16.62 1.82
N ASP A 85 10.91 16.08 1.32
CA ASP A 85 10.91 15.07 0.28
C ASP A 85 10.00 13.88 0.67
N PRO A 86 9.05 13.48 -0.20
CA PRO A 86 8.05 12.48 0.14
C PRO A 86 8.65 11.09 0.35
N ILE A 87 9.75 10.75 -0.34
CA ILE A 87 10.41 9.45 -0.21
C ILE A 87 11.23 9.44 1.08
N ARG A 88 11.94 10.53 1.39
CA ARG A 88 12.66 10.71 2.66
C ARG A 88 11.76 10.50 3.87
N LYS A 89 10.56 11.10 3.86
CA LYS A 89 9.56 10.93 4.92
C LYS A 89 9.08 9.49 5.11
N MET A 90 9.20 8.64 4.09
CA MET A 90 8.83 7.22 4.19
C MET A 90 9.97 6.32 4.68
N ILE A 91 11.20 6.83 4.84
CA ILE A 91 12.38 6.03 5.26
C ILE A 91 13.11 6.56 6.48
N ILE A 92 13.14 7.87 6.72
CA ILE A 92 13.81 8.46 7.87
C ILE A 92 12.77 8.71 8.96
N PRO A 93 12.88 8.08 10.14
CA PRO A 93 11.96 8.34 11.22
C PRO A 93 12.06 9.78 11.72
N ARG A 94 10.96 10.27 12.28
CA ARG A 94 10.91 11.56 12.99
C ARG A 94 10.52 11.35 14.45
N GLU A 95 10.76 12.35 15.28
CA GLU A 95 10.40 12.37 16.71
C GLU A 95 8.95 11.93 16.99
N ALA A 96 8.02 12.24 16.09
CA ALA A 96 6.63 11.80 16.21
C ALA A 96 6.45 10.26 16.24
N GLU A 97 7.41 9.51 15.72
CA GLU A 97 7.44 8.05 15.73
C GLU A 97 7.98 7.46 17.04
N SER A 98 8.56 8.30 17.89
CA SER A 98 9.07 7.94 19.22
C SER A 98 7.98 7.99 20.31
N VAL A 99 6.77 8.43 19.95
CA VAL A 99 5.64 8.61 20.87
C VAL A 99 4.55 7.59 20.58
N PHE A 100 4.20 6.80 21.60
CA PHE A 100 3.03 5.91 21.57
C PHE A 100 1.78 6.71 21.97
N SER A 101 0.79 6.82 21.07
CA SER A 101 -0.47 7.50 21.37
C SER A 101 -1.52 6.54 21.97
N PRO A 102 -2.43 6.99 22.84
CA PRO A 102 -3.43 6.12 23.46
C PRO A 102 -4.38 5.41 22.48
N GLU A 103 -4.57 5.96 21.29
CA GLU A 103 -5.41 5.39 20.23
C GLU A 103 -4.68 4.34 19.37
N GLU A 104 -3.37 4.17 19.56
CA GLU A 104 -2.55 3.23 18.80
C GLU A 104 -2.51 1.85 19.49
N SER A 105 -2.38 0.80 18.68
CA SER A 105 -2.20 -0.58 19.13
C SER A 105 -1.08 -1.22 18.32
N PRO A 106 -0.22 -2.07 18.92
CA PRO A 106 0.76 -2.84 18.14
C PRO A 106 0.10 -3.69 17.03
N ASP A 107 -1.07 -4.26 17.31
CA ASP A 107 -1.85 -5.09 16.39
C ASP A 107 -3.29 -4.57 16.27
N PRO A 108 -3.54 -3.46 15.57
CA PRO A 108 -4.86 -2.84 15.50
C PRO A 108 -5.87 -3.70 14.73
N LEU A 109 -5.37 -4.59 13.86
CA LEU A 109 -6.18 -5.46 13.00
C LEU A 109 -6.38 -6.87 13.59
N HIS A 110 -5.84 -7.14 14.78
CA HIS A 110 -5.93 -8.44 15.44
C HIS A 110 -5.41 -9.61 14.57
N GLU A 111 -4.37 -9.38 13.78
CA GLU A 111 -3.80 -10.41 12.90
C GLU A 111 -3.31 -11.63 13.71
N GLU A 112 -2.86 -11.44 14.95
CA GLU A 112 -2.41 -12.53 15.84
C GLU A 112 -3.57 -13.33 16.40
N ARG A 113 -4.60 -12.63 16.88
CA ARG A 113 -5.79 -13.28 17.45
C ARG A 113 -6.52 -14.10 16.39
N LEU A 114 -6.46 -13.66 15.13
CA LEU A 114 -7.03 -14.32 13.96
C LEU A 114 -6.04 -15.29 13.28
N SER A 115 -4.95 -15.66 13.97
CA SER A 115 -3.93 -16.58 13.47
C SER A 115 -4.19 -18.00 13.98
N PRO A 116 -4.83 -18.91 13.20
CA PRO A 116 -5.00 -20.31 13.61
C PRO A 116 -3.67 -21.04 13.82
N VAL A 117 -2.65 -20.69 13.03
CA VAL A 117 -1.27 -21.15 13.18
C VAL A 117 -0.32 -19.97 13.00
N LYS A 118 0.92 -20.09 13.47
CA LYS A 118 1.92 -19.02 13.37
C LYS A 118 2.07 -18.57 11.92
N GLY A 119 1.99 -17.25 11.70
CA GLY A 119 2.22 -16.64 10.39
C GLY A 119 1.09 -16.81 9.38
N LEU A 120 -0.05 -17.39 9.75
CA LEU A 120 -1.22 -17.50 8.88
C LEU A 120 -2.42 -16.80 9.52
N THR A 121 -2.90 -15.71 8.94
CA THR A 121 -4.10 -15.00 9.42
C THR A 121 -5.31 -15.38 8.57
N HIS A 122 -6.38 -15.89 9.21
CA HIS A 122 -7.64 -16.28 8.56
C HIS A 122 -8.78 -15.40 9.08
N MET A 123 -8.96 -14.23 8.46
CA MET A 123 -9.98 -13.24 8.85
C MET A 123 -11.26 -13.34 8.00
N TYR A 124 -11.12 -13.68 6.73
CA TYR A 124 -12.22 -13.74 5.77
C TYR A 124 -12.58 -15.20 5.47
N PRO A 125 -13.83 -15.52 5.12
CA PRO A 125 -14.28 -16.91 4.99
C PRO A 125 -13.52 -17.77 3.98
N ASP A 126 -13.00 -17.18 2.92
CA ASP A 126 -12.51 -17.90 1.73
C ASP A 126 -11.03 -17.65 1.42
N ARG A 127 -10.32 -16.92 2.30
CA ARG A 127 -8.97 -16.46 2.01
C ARG A 127 -8.14 -16.20 3.24
N VAL A 128 -6.84 -16.42 3.08
CA VAL A 128 -5.85 -16.29 4.15
C VAL A 128 -4.70 -15.38 3.74
N LEU A 129 -4.06 -14.79 4.73
CA LEU A 129 -2.78 -14.11 4.57
C LEU A 129 -1.68 -14.97 5.18
N LEU A 130 -0.72 -15.38 4.35
CA LEU A 130 0.46 -16.13 4.75
C LEU A 130 1.66 -15.20 4.84
N PHE A 131 2.14 -14.99 6.05
CA PHE A 131 3.35 -14.25 6.38
C PHE A 131 4.56 -15.14 6.10
N THR A 132 5.25 -14.96 4.97
CA THR A 132 6.34 -15.86 4.54
C THR A 132 7.72 -15.34 4.91
N ASN A 133 7.86 -14.04 5.14
CA ASN A 133 9.13 -13.38 5.42
C ASN A 133 8.94 -12.20 6.38
N HIS A 134 9.97 -11.83 7.13
CA HIS A 134 9.96 -10.73 8.11
C HIS A 134 10.91 -9.58 7.73
N GLU A 135 11.65 -9.70 6.63
CA GLU A 135 12.58 -8.68 6.15
C GLU A 135 12.03 -7.94 4.92
N CYS A 136 12.31 -6.64 4.82
CA CYS A 136 11.99 -5.81 3.66
C CYS A 136 13.27 -5.22 3.07
N SER A 137 13.28 -4.92 1.77
CA SER A 137 14.37 -4.16 1.15
C SER A 137 14.46 -2.75 1.72
N VAL A 138 13.30 -2.15 2.02
CA VAL A 138 13.16 -0.88 2.74
C VAL A 138 12.15 -1.04 3.86
N TYR A 139 12.49 -0.58 5.06
CA TYR A 139 11.57 -0.52 6.19
C TYR A 139 10.78 0.79 6.17
N CYS A 140 9.59 0.72 5.60
CA CYS A 140 8.69 1.86 5.45
C CYS A 140 8.25 2.39 6.82
N ARG A 141 8.38 3.68 7.09
CA ARG A 141 8.00 4.25 8.39
C ARG A 141 6.50 4.11 8.69
N HIS A 142 5.67 4.07 7.65
CA HIS A 142 4.23 3.79 7.72
C HIS A 142 3.86 2.29 7.69
N CYS A 143 4.80 1.35 7.87
CA CYS A 143 4.54 -0.09 7.75
C CYS A 143 3.55 -0.59 8.81
N MET A 144 2.35 -1.05 8.47
CA MET A 144 1.38 -1.53 9.48
C MET A 144 1.86 -2.73 10.32
N ARG A 145 2.81 -3.52 9.80
CA ARG A 145 3.37 -4.71 10.45
C ARG A 145 4.73 -4.47 11.11
N GLY A 146 5.07 -3.22 11.42
CA GLY A 146 6.34 -2.87 12.07
C GLY A 146 6.64 -3.66 13.34
N ARG A 147 5.61 -4.10 14.09
CA ARG A 147 5.77 -4.97 15.27
C ARG A 147 6.43 -6.33 14.98
N LYS A 148 6.28 -6.84 13.74
CA LYS A 148 6.79 -8.16 13.30
C LYS A 148 7.99 -8.02 12.38
N VAL A 149 7.87 -7.07 11.46
CA VAL A 149 8.88 -6.83 10.44
C VAL A 149 10.16 -6.34 11.11
N SER A 150 11.29 -6.86 10.66
CA SER A 150 12.63 -6.59 11.19
C SER A 150 12.95 -7.21 12.57
N ASP A 151 12.05 -8.00 13.16
CA ASP A 151 12.35 -8.80 14.36
C ASP A 151 12.70 -10.25 13.97
N SER A 152 13.90 -10.70 14.34
CA SER A 152 14.38 -12.05 14.03
C SER A 152 13.60 -13.15 14.78
N LYS A 153 12.93 -12.82 15.88
CA LYS A 153 12.07 -13.75 16.62
C LYS A 153 10.80 -14.12 15.86
N GLU A 154 10.35 -13.22 15.00
CA GLU A 154 9.16 -13.38 14.15
C GLU A 154 9.47 -14.12 12.85
N ARG A 155 10.72 -14.59 12.68
CA ARG A 155 11.12 -15.39 11.53
C ARG A 155 10.32 -16.68 11.44
N MET A 156 9.82 -16.95 10.24
CA MET A 156 9.14 -18.19 9.89
C MET A 156 10.17 -19.28 9.57
N LEU A 157 10.04 -20.41 10.26
CA LEU A 157 10.78 -21.62 9.95
C LEU A 157 10.06 -22.42 8.86
N THR A 158 10.74 -23.39 8.25
CA THR A 158 10.11 -24.30 7.29
C THR A 158 8.94 -25.05 7.93
N THR A 159 9.08 -25.49 9.18
CA THR A 159 8.01 -26.16 9.94
C THR A 159 6.80 -25.26 10.18
N ASP A 160 7.00 -23.95 10.37
CA ASP A 160 5.90 -23.00 10.52
C ASP A 160 5.11 -22.85 9.21
N LEU A 161 5.82 -22.82 8.07
CA LEU A 161 5.19 -22.76 6.75
C LEU A 161 4.48 -24.07 6.40
N GLU A 162 5.06 -25.22 6.76
CA GLU A 162 4.41 -26.53 6.58
C GLU A 162 3.10 -26.60 7.39
N ALA A 163 3.09 -26.17 8.65
CA ALA A 163 1.86 -26.10 9.44
C ALA A 163 0.81 -25.17 8.83
N ALA A 164 1.23 -24.08 8.17
CA ALA A 164 0.33 -23.20 7.44
C ALA A 164 -0.25 -23.86 6.18
N PHE A 165 0.56 -24.62 5.43
CA PHE A 165 0.06 -25.38 4.29
C PHE A 165 -0.91 -26.50 4.72
N ASP A 166 -0.60 -27.22 5.80
CA ASP A 166 -1.49 -28.24 6.36
C ASP A 166 -2.85 -27.64 6.75
N TYR A 167 -2.84 -26.45 7.36
CA TYR A 167 -4.07 -25.73 7.66
C TYR A 167 -4.84 -25.36 6.38
N ILE A 168 -4.17 -24.82 5.36
CA ILE A 168 -4.84 -24.45 4.10
C ILE A 168 -5.43 -25.70 3.41
N GLU A 169 -4.70 -26.81 3.41
CA GLU A 169 -5.14 -28.08 2.82
C GLU A 169 -6.36 -28.65 3.55
N SER A 170 -6.45 -28.51 4.88
CA SER A 170 -7.56 -29.02 5.67
C SER A 170 -8.84 -28.16 5.64
N HIS A 171 -8.81 -26.98 4.98
CA HIS A 171 -9.91 -26.00 4.94
C HIS A 171 -10.32 -25.73 3.49
N PRO A 172 -11.24 -26.53 2.92
CA PRO A 172 -11.59 -26.50 1.49
C PRO A 172 -12.27 -25.21 1.02
N GLU A 173 -12.75 -24.37 1.93
CA GLU A 173 -13.29 -23.05 1.64
C GLU A 173 -12.21 -22.03 1.21
N ILE A 174 -10.94 -22.27 1.53
CA ILE A 174 -9.83 -21.36 1.22
C ILE A 174 -9.43 -21.48 -0.25
N SER A 175 -9.78 -20.48 -1.05
CA SER A 175 -9.45 -20.47 -2.48
C SER A 175 -8.44 -19.39 -2.88
N ASP A 176 -8.17 -18.43 -2.00
CA ASP A 176 -7.27 -17.29 -2.22
C ASP A 176 -6.23 -17.16 -1.09
N VAL A 177 -4.95 -17.23 -1.46
CA VAL A 177 -3.82 -17.13 -0.53
C VAL A 177 -2.99 -15.90 -0.85
N VAL A 178 -2.85 -14.99 0.11
CA VAL A 178 -1.99 -13.81 0.00
C VAL A 178 -0.62 -14.10 0.61
N LEU A 179 0.41 -14.19 -0.23
CA LEU A 179 1.79 -14.24 0.22
C LEU A 179 2.25 -12.83 0.59
N SER A 180 2.57 -12.62 1.87
CA SER A 180 2.88 -11.31 2.44
C SER A 180 3.92 -11.45 3.56
N GLY A 181 4.13 -10.38 4.32
CA GLY A 181 4.89 -10.38 5.56
C GLY A 181 5.59 -9.04 5.74
N GLY A 182 6.91 -9.09 5.81
CA GLY A 182 7.77 -8.02 5.31
C GLY A 182 7.62 -7.90 3.79
N ASP A 183 8.57 -8.48 3.03
CA ASP A 183 8.42 -8.62 1.58
C ASP A 183 8.68 -10.08 1.16
N PRO A 184 7.69 -10.80 0.59
CA PRO A 184 7.85 -12.20 0.20
C PRO A 184 8.90 -12.37 -0.91
N LEU A 185 9.09 -11.37 -1.77
CA LEU A 185 10.08 -11.44 -2.84
C LEU A 185 11.51 -11.17 -2.35
N ASN A 186 11.74 -10.93 -1.06
CA ASN A 186 13.09 -10.98 -0.50
C ASN A 186 13.59 -12.41 -0.23
N LEU A 187 12.71 -13.42 -0.32
CA LEU A 187 13.12 -14.81 -0.26
C LEU A 187 13.94 -15.20 -1.50
N SER A 188 14.73 -16.27 -1.38
CA SER A 188 15.44 -16.85 -2.52
C SER A 188 14.45 -17.40 -3.55
N ASP A 189 14.86 -17.41 -4.82
CA ASP A 189 14.06 -17.98 -5.92
C ASP A 189 13.60 -19.41 -5.60
N SER A 190 14.50 -20.25 -5.08
CA SER A 190 14.18 -21.62 -4.65
C SER A 190 13.12 -21.72 -3.54
N LYS A 191 13.04 -20.72 -2.66
CA LYS A 191 12.04 -20.72 -1.58
C LYS A 191 10.69 -20.25 -2.11
N ILE A 192 10.67 -19.31 -3.05
CA ILE A 192 9.45 -18.86 -3.73
C ILE A 192 8.87 -20.00 -4.56
N ASP A 193 9.71 -20.68 -5.36
CA ASP A 193 9.38 -21.88 -6.13
C ASP A 193 8.71 -22.95 -5.24
N TRP A 194 9.36 -23.32 -4.13
CA TRP A 194 8.79 -24.27 -3.17
C TRP A 194 7.44 -23.83 -2.57
N ILE A 195 7.26 -22.54 -2.25
CA ILE A 195 5.98 -22.04 -1.72
C ILE A 195 4.89 -22.14 -2.78
N LEU A 196 5.18 -21.72 -4.02
CA LEU A 196 4.21 -21.77 -5.11
C LEU A 196 3.86 -23.22 -5.48
N GLU A 197 4.84 -24.12 -5.52
CA GLU A 197 4.61 -25.55 -5.72
C GLU A 197 3.69 -26.13 -4.64
N LYS A 198 3.88 -25.77 -3.37
CA LYS A 198 3.02 -26.21 -2.27
C LYS A 198 1.59 -25.72 -2.43
N LEU A 199 1.40 -24.47 -2.82
CA LEU A 199 0.06 -23.91 -3.05
C LEU A 199 -0.62 -24.51 -4.28
N GLU A 200 0.10 -24.72 -5.38
CA GLU A 200 -0.45 -25.30 -6.62
C GLU A 200 -0.95 -26.74 -6.41
N ARG A 201 -0.34 -27.49 -5.49
CA ARG A 201 -0.74 -28.87 -5.16
C ARG A 201 -2.06 -28.96 -4.38
N ILE A 202 -2.53 -27.87 -3.77
CA ILE A 202 -3.77 -27.87 -3.00
C ILE A 202 -4.94 -27.59 -3.94
N ASP A 203 -5.76 -28.61 -4.21
CA ASP A 203 -6.78 -28.59 -5.27
C ASP A 203 -7.76 -27.42 -5.19
N HIS A 204 -8.17 -26.98 -4.00
CA HIS A 204 -9.11 -25.87 -3.80
C HIS A 204 -8.48 -24.47 -3.85
N VAL A 205 -7.14 -24.35 -3.80
CA VAL A 205 -6.45 -23.06 -3.92
C VAL A 205 -6.37 -22.67 -5.39
N LYS A 206 -7.02 -21.56 -5.75
CA LYS A 206 -7.14 -21.08 -7.14
C LYS A 206 -6.41 -19.77 -7.39
N ILE A 207 -6.17 -19.00 -6.33
CA ILE A 207 -5.62 -17.65 -6.42
C ILE A 207 -4.43 -17.53 -5.46
N CYS A 208 -3.30 -17.06 -5.97
CA CYS A 208 -2.15 -16.65 -5.17
C CYS A 208 -1.86 -15.17 -5.43
N ARG A 209 -1.81 -14.36 -4.37
CA ARG A 209 -1.54 -12.92 -4.48
C ARG A 209 -0.23 -12.58 -3.77
N LEU A 210 0.75 -12.11 -4.54
CA LEU A 210 2.02 -11.61 -4.03
C LEU A 210 1.85 -10.17 -3.52
N GLY A 211 1.97 -9.94 -2.22
CA GLY A 211 2.04 -8.62 -1.62
C GLY A 211 3.48 -8.17 -1.44
N THR A 212 4.04 -7.45 -2.42
CA THR A 212 5.47 -7.11 -2.48
C THR A 212 5.69 -5.65 -2.85
N ARG A 213 6.60 -4.97 -2.15
CA ARG A 213 7.01 -3.60 -2.47
C ARG A 213 8.30 -3.57 -3.29
N ASN A 214 8.95 -4.70 -3.54
CA ASN A 214 10.19 -4.76 -4.31
C ASN A 214 10.12 -4.10 -5.71
N PRO A 215 9.02 -4.14 -6.50
CA PRO A 215 8.96 -3.36 -7.74
C PRO A 215 9.18 -1.85 -7.54
N VAL A 216 8.98 -1.34 -6.31
CA VAL A 216 9.18 0.05 -5.90
C VAL A 216 10.53 0.26 -5.23
N THR A 217 10.91 -0.61 -4.30
CA THR A 217 12.06 -0.39 -3.38
C THR A 217 13.32 -1.14 -3.78
N LEU A 218 13.20 -2.16 -4.63
CA LEU A 218 14.29 -2.97 -5.15
C LEU A 218 13.88 -3.62 -6.48
N PRO A 219 13.65 -2.82 -7.55
CA PRO A 219 13.08 -3.32 -8.81
C PRO A 219 13.96 -4.40 -9.46
N PHE A 220 15.27 -4.36 -9.20
CA PHE A 220 16.24 -5.35 -9.67
C PHE A 220 15.99 -6.77 -9.16
N ARG A 221 15.23 -6.94 -8.07
CA ARG A 221 14.82 -8.25 -7.57
C ARG A 221 13.92 -9.00 -8.56
N ILE A 222 13.23 -8.27 -9.44
CA ILE A 222 12.40 -8.82 -10.50
C ILE A 222 13.30 -9.21 -11.68
N THR A 223 13.95 -10.36 -11.54
CA THR A 223 14.83 -10.94 -12.56
C THR A 223 14.02 -11.81 -13.53
N SER A 224 14.63 -12.19 -14.66
CA SER A 224 13.99 -13.11 -15.61
C SER A 224 13.81 -14.50 -15.00
N GLU A 225 14.76 -14.95 -14.18
CA GLU A 225 14.73 -16.24 -13.48
C GLU A 225 13.56 -16.32 -12.50
N LEU A 226 13.36 -15.28 -11.69
CA LEU A 226 12.19 -15.19 -10.81
C LEU A 226 10.89 -15.20 -11.61
N CYS A 227 10.83 -14.43 -12.70
CA CYS A 227 9.63 -14.37 -13.53
C CYS A 227 9.32 -15.72 -14.20
N ASN A 228 10.33 -16.49 -14.62
CA ASN A 228 10.14 -17.83 -15.17
C ASN A 228 9.56 -18.80 -14.13
N ILE A 229 10.00 -18.70 -12.86
CA ILE A 229 9.43 -19.50 -11.76
C ILE A 229 7.97 -19.12 -11.52
N ILE A 230 7.66 -17.82 -11.48
CA ILE A 230 6.28 -17.37 -11.29
C ILE A 230 5.41 -17.84 -12.46
N GLU A 231 5.90 -17.69 -13.70
CA GLU A 231 5.20 -18.12 -14.90
C GLU A 231 4.91 -19.63 -14.91
N SER A 232 5.86 -20.48 -14.46
CA SER A 232 5.66 -21.93 -14.44
C SER A 232 4.54 -22.38 -13.49
N HIS A 233 4.24 -21.60 -12.45
CA HIS A 233 3.13 -21.87 -11.53
C HIS A 233 1.84 -21.10 -11.87
N ASN A 234 1.90 -20.10 -12.75
CA ASN A 234 0.75 -19.32 -13.19
C ASN A 234 0.00 -20.06 -14.31
N THR A 235 -0.78 -21.06 -13.92
CA THR A 235 -1.44 -22.01 -14.83
C THR A 235 -2.96 -21.90 -14.78
N ASP A 236 -3.67 -22.72 -15.57
CA ASP A 236 -5.14 -22.83 -15.49
C ASP A 236 -5.66 -23.27 -14.11
N ARG A 237 -4.78 -23.85 -13.27
CA ARG A 237 -5.14 -24.28 -11.90
C ARG A 237 -4.92 -23.18 -10.86
N LEU A 238 -3.90 -22.34 -11.05
CA LEU A 238 -3.50 -21.32 -10.08
C LEU A 238 -3.21 -19.99 -10.79
N SER A 239 -4.05 -18.99 -10.51
CA SER A 239 -3.85 -17.62 -11.01
C SER A 239 -2.98 -16.81 -10.05
N ILE A 240 -1.87 -16.27 -10.56
CA ILE A 240 -0.96 -15.44 -9.76
C ILE A 240 -1.17 -13.95 -10.05
N PHE A 241 -1.39 -13.19 -8.98
CA PHE A 241 -1.50 -11.73 -8.99
C PHE A 241 -0.38 -11.09 -8.17
N CYS A 242 -0.06 -9.84 -8.46
CA CYS A 242 0.89 -9.05 -7.66
C CYS A 242 0.25 -7.73 -7.24
N ASN A 243 0.23 -7.46 -5.94
CA ASN A 243 -0.11 -6.16 -5.38
C ASN A 243 1.15 -5.49 -4.85
N THR A 244 1.47 -4.33 -5.42
CA THR A 244 2.61 -3.49 -5.02
C THR A 244 2.16 -2.23 -4.28
N GLN A 245 3.09 -1.42 -3.80
CA GLN A 245 2.82 -0.24 -2.95
C GLN A 245 3.67 0.96 -3.36
N PHE A 246 3.23 1.65 -4.41
CA PHE A 246 3.63 3.01 -4.76
C PHE A 246 2.74 4.01 -4.01
N ASN A 247 3.37 4.98 -3.34
CA ASN A 247 2.73 6.07 -2.60
C ASN A 247 3.03 7.44 -3.21
N HIS A 248 4.05 7.59 -4.06
CA HIS A 248 4.37 8.88 -4.68
C HIS A 248 4.87 8.73 -6.11
N ALA A 249 4.57 9.70 -6.97
CA ALA A 249 4.94 9.73 -8.38
C ALA A 249 6.46 9.72 -8.67
N LYS A 250 7.29 9.94 -7.64
CA LYS A 250 8.77 9.82 -7.69
C LYS A 250 9.24 8.36 -7.71
N GLU A 251 8.40 7.44 -7.24
CA GLU A 251 8.70 6.01 -7.21
C GLU A 251 8.48 5.33 -8.58
N CYS A 252 7.74 5.97 -9.48
CA CYS A 252 7.46 5.49 -10.83
C CYS A 252 8.66 5.70 -11.76
N THR A 253 9.76 5.00 -11.49
CA THR A 253 11.02 5.07 -12.24
C THR A 253 11.01 4.18 -13.48
N SER A 254 12.04 4.32 -14.33
CA SER A 254 12.33 3.41 -15.43
C SER A 254 12.54 1.97 -14.96
N GLU A 255 13.30 1.79 -13.88
CA GLU A 255 13.65 0.50 -13.30
C GLU A 255 12.41 -0.19 -12.73
N ALA A 256 11.55 0.58 -12.05
CA ALA A 256 10.24 0.11 -11.61
C ALA A 256 9.38 -0.31 -12.81
N LYS A 257 9.34 0.49 -13.88
CA LYS A 257 8.60 0.14 -15.10
C LYS A 257 9.11 -1.15 -15.73
N GLU A 258 10.42 -1.37 -15.80
CA GLU A 258 11.02 -2.61 -16.31
C GLU A 258 10.64 -3.83 -15.46
N ALA A 259 10.72 -3.70 -14.14
CA ALA A 259 10.29 -4.74 -13.20
C ALA A 259 8.81 -5.11 -13.41
N ILE A 260 7.93 -4.12 -13.53
CA ILE A 260 6.51 -4.35 -13.79
C ILE A 260 6.26 -5.01 -15.15
N LEU A 261 6.98 -4.60 -16.19
CA LEU A 261 6.86 -5.21 -17.51
C LEU A 261 7.29 -6.68 -17.52
N LYS A 262 8.28 -7.08 -16.72
CA LYS A 262 8.66 -8.50 -16.58
C LYS A 262 7.55 -9.31 -15.90
N LEU A 263 6.97 -8.82 -14.81
CA LEU A 263 5.83 -9.47 -14.14
C LEU A 263 4.63 -9.64 -15.09
N LEU A 264 4.28 -8.59 -15.82
CA LEU A 264 3.18 -8.64 -16.79
C LEU A 264 3.43 -9.66 -17.92
N LYS A 265 4.69 -9.81 -18.36
CA LYS A 265 5.07 -10.81 -19.37
C LYS A 265 4.99 -12.25 -18.84
N ALA A 266 5.20 -12.46 -17.54
CA ALA A 266 4.97 -13.73 -16.85
C ALA A 266 3.46 -14.01 -16.59
N GLY A 267 2.56 -13.24 -17.21
CA GLY A 267 1.11 -13.39 -17.04
C GLY A 267 0.55 -12.86 -15.72
N VAL A 268 1.35 -12.16 -14.91
CA VAL A 268 0.91 -11.65 -13.61
C VAL A 268 0.13 -10.36 -13.77
N SER A 269 -1.10 -10.32 -13.27
CA SER A 269 -1.86 -9.06 -13.17
C SER A 269 -1.37 -8.23 -11.99
N VAL A 270 -1.02 -6.96 -12.24
CA VAL A 270 -0.45 -6.05 -11.22
C VAL A 270 -1.42 -4.98 -10.76
N GLY A 271 -1.67 -4.92 -9.45
CA GLY A 271 -2.41 -3.86 -8.77
C GLY A 271 -1.53 -3.02 -7.83
N ASN A 272 -1.96 -1.80 -7.52
CA ASN A 272 -1.32 -0.94 -6.52
C ASN A 272 -2.19 -0.73 -5.28
N GLN A 273 -1.57 -0.87 -4.11
CA GLN A 273 -2.11 -0.61 -2.79
C GLN A 273 -1.35 0.57 -2.18
N CYS A 274 -1.79 1.80 -2.43
CA CYS A 274 -1.20 2.97 -1.78
C CYS A 274 -1.79 3.18 -0.37
N VAL A 275 -1.07 3.92 0.46
CA VAL A 275 -1.52 4.41 1.77
C VAL A 275 -1.62 5.91 1.70
N LEU A 276 -2.69 6.50 2.25
CA LEU A 276 -2.89 7.94 2.30
C LEU A 276 -2.06 8.55 3.43
N LEU A 277 -0.92 9.15 3.10
CA LEU A 277 0.08 9.61 4.05
C LEU A 277 0.15 11.14 4.08
N LYS A 278 -0.02 11.69 5.28
CA LYS A 278 0.02 13.13 5.54
C LYS A 278 1.34 13.76 5.10
N GLY A 279 1.26 14.84 4.33
CA GLY A 279 2.40 15.57 3.81
C GLY A 279 3.25 14.80 2.80
N ILE A 280 2.72 13.71 2.22
CA ILE A 280 3.35 12.89 1.18
C ILE A 280 2.44 12.81 -0.05
N ASN A 281 1.21 12.31 0.11
CA ASN A 281 0.27 12.10 -1.01
C ASN A 281 -1.17 12.47 -0.64
N ASP A 282 -1.36 13.29 0.40
CA ASP A 282 -2.63 13.73 0.95
C ASP A 282 -3.27 14.91 0.20
N SER A 283 -3.08 14.98 -1.11
CA SER A 283 -3.74 15.95 -2.01
C SER A 283 -4.32 15.27 -3.24
N GLY A 284 -5.39 15.85 -3.80
CA GLY A 284 -6.02 15.34 -5.02
C GLY A 284 -5.06 15.39 -6.21
N GLU A 285 -4.25 16.44 -6.31
CA GLU A 285 -3.24 16.65 -7.35
C GLU A 285 -2.16 15.57 -7.30
N THR A 286 -1.53 15.37 -6.14
CA THR A 286 -0.45 14.38 -5.97
C THR A 286 -0.97 12.96 -6.20
N MET A 287 -2.16 12.64 -5.69
CA MET A 287 -2.75 11.31 -5.89
C MET A 287 -3.12 11.08 -7.37
N LEU A 288 -3.66 12.09 -8.06
CA LEU A 288 -3.95 12.02 -9.49
C LEU A 288 -2.67 11.83 -10.33
N GLU A 289 -1.58 12.54 -10.01
CA GLU A 289 -0.30 12.37 -10.70
C GLU A 289 0.23 10.95 -10.52
N LEU A 290 0.25 10.44 -9.28
CA LEU A 290 0.65 9.06 -8.97
C LEU A 290 -0.15 8.08 -9.83
N HIS A 291 -1.48 8.17 -9.81
CA HIS A 291 -2.33 7.20 -10.49
C HIS A 291 -2.27 7.28 -12.02
N LYS A 292 -1.99 8.46 -12.60
CA LYS A 292 -1.67 8.57 -14.03
C LYS A 292 -0.39 7.80 -14.36
N LYS A 293 0.67 8.01 -13.59
CA LYS A 293 1.93 7.27 -13.78
C LYS A 293 1.77 5.75 -13.56
N LEU A 294 0.96 5.33 -12.59
CA LEU A 294 0.66 3.91 -12.40
C LEU A 294 0.05 3.28 -13.66
N LEU A 295 -0.88 3.97 -14.33
CA LEU A 295 -1.44 3.50 -15.60
C LEU A 295 -0.39 3.46 -16.73
N GLU A 296 0.54 4.42 -16.77
CA GLU A 296 1.67 4.39 -17.73
C GLU A 296 2.62 3.20 -17.49
N LEU A 297 2.71 2.73 -16.25
CA LEU A 297 3.42 1.51 -15.85
C LEU A 297 2.56 0.24 -16.05
N ARG A 298 1.29 0.37 -16.46
CA ARG A 298 0.29 -0.71 -16.58
C ARG A 298 -0.09 -1.35 -15.25
N ILE A 299 -0.10 -0.56 -14.19
CA ILE A 299 -0.54 -0.97 -12.86
C ILE A 299 -1.96 -0.46 -12.63
N ARG A 300 -2.87 -1.36 -12.24
CA ARG A 300 -4.25 -0.98 -11.91
C ARG A 300 -4.33 -0.42 -10.49
N ALA A 301 -5.12 0.63 -10.28
CA ALA A 301 -5.43 1.10 -8.93
C ALA A 301 -6.27 0.04 -8.20
N TYR A 302 -5.80 -0.46 -7.06
CA TYR A 302 -6.54 -1.42 -6.26
C TYR A 302 -7.10 -0.75 -5.00
N TYR A 303 -6.23 -0.42 -4.04
CA TYR A 303 -6.63 0.24 -2.79
C TYR A 303 -5.84 1.51 -2.53
N MET A 304 -6.53 2.46 -1.92
CA MET A 304 -5.94 3.55 -1.15
C MET A 304 -6.34 3.32 0.31
N TYR A 305 -5.40 3.00 1.16
CA TYR A 305 -5.65 2.72 2.57
C TYR A 305 -5.65 4.01 3.40
N ASP A 306 -6.63 4.13 4.29
CA ASP A 306 -6.51 4.98 5.47
C ASP A 306 -5.40 4.44 6.38
N PRO A 307 -4.48 5.25 6.91
CA PRO A 307 -3.38 4.75 7.74
C PRO A 307 -3.83 4.07 9.02
N GLU A 308 -3.23 2.91 9.28
CA GLU A 308 -3.50 2.11 10.47
C GLU A 308 -3.09 2.77 11.78
N LEU A 309 -3.78 2.40 12.87
CA LEU A 309 -3.54 2.86 14.23
C LEU A 309 -2.36 2.12 14.89
N ILE A 310 -1.18 2.23 14.30
CA ILE A 310 0.05 1.56 14.75
C ILE A 310 0.94 2.52 15.56
N PRO A 311 1.83 2.02 16.44
CA PRO A 311 2.67 2.89 17.26
C PRO A 311 3.54 3.83 16.41
N GLY A 312 3.50 5.11 16.72
CA GLY A 312 4.26 6.15 16.01
C GLY A 312 3.69 6.53 14.65
N SER A 313 2.47 6.12 14.31
CA SER A 313 1.84 6.45 13.01
C SER A 313 1.17 7.82 12.98
N ARG A 314 0.96 8.44 14.14
CA ARG A 314 0.29 9.75 14.27
C ARG A 314 0.75 10.79 13.23
N GLY A 315 2.05 10.84 12.93
CA GLY A 315 2.63 11.76 11.94
C GLY A 315 2.13 11.57 10.50
N PHE A 316 1.70 10.36 10.14
CA PHE A 316 1.22 9.98 8.81
C PHE A 316 -0.30 10.06 8.65
N ARG A 317 -1.06 10.14 9.75
CA ARG A 317 -2.53 10.08 9.71
C ARG A 317 -3.16 11.33 9.13
N THR A 318 -4.21 11.13 8.34
CA THR A 318 -5.08 12.18 7.81
C THR A 318 -6.49 12.05 8.39
N PRO A 319 -7.30 13.13 8.42
CA PRO A 319 -8.73 12.98 8.62
C PRO A 319 -9.35 12.08 7.54
N LEU A 320 -10.29 11.20 7.90
CA LEU A 320 -10.91 10.27 6.96
C LEU A 320 -11.55 10.97 5.75
N ALA A 321 -12.11 12.16 5.98
CA ALA A 321 -12.69 13.01 4.93
C ALA A 321 -11.70 13.35 3.80
N LYS A 322 -10.38 13.35 4.08
CA LYS A 322 -9.36 13.64 3.08
C LYS A 322 -9.32 12.58 1.98
N GLY A 323 -9.46 11.31 2.32
CA GLY A 323 -9.51 10.25 1.32
C GLY A 323 -10.77 10.34 0.44
N ILE A 324 -11.92 10.68 1.03
CA ILE A 324 -13.17 10.93 0.29
C ILE A 324 -13.01 12.11 -0.66
N GLU A 325 -12.43 13.21 -0.20
CA GLU A 325 -12.11 14.40 -1.01
C GLU A 325 -11.22 14.02 -2.21
N ILE A 326 -10.19 13.22 -1.99
CA ILE A 326 -9.26 12.77 -3.05
C ILE A 326 -9.98 11.89 -4.09
N ILE A 327 -10.79 10.92 -3.68
CA ILE A 327 -11.56 10.09 -4.62
C ILE A 327 -12.55 10.96 -5.42
N SER A 328 -13.19 11.92 -4.77
CA SER A 328 -14.06 12.90 -5.41
C SER A 328 -13.30 13.73 -6.45
N TYR A 329 -12.12 14.23 -6.09
CA TYR A 329 -11.26 15.02 -6.96
C TYR A 329 -10.79 14.25 -8.20
N MET A 330 -10.42 12.98 -8.04
CA MET A 330 -9.91 12.14 -9.13
C MET A 330 -11.01 11.71 -10.11
N ARG A 331 -12.24 11.51 -9.61
CA ARG A 331 -13.35 11.06 -10.44
C ARG A 331 -13.61 12.05 -11.58
N GLY A 332 -13.58 11.54 -12.81
CA GLY A 332 -13.74 12.35 -14.02
C GLY A 332 -12.46 12.97 -14.57
N LYS A 333 -11.33 12.90 -13.86
CA LYS A 333 -10.00 13.38 -14.32
C LYS A 333 -9.05 12.26 -14.74
N ILE A 334 -9.41 11.00 -14.49
CA ILE A 334 -8.71 9.79 -14.90
C ILE A 334 -9.71 8.68 -15.22
N GLY A 335 -9.33 7.75 -16.10
CA GLY A 335 -10.14 6.57 -16.39
C GLY A 335 -10.36 5.71 -15.13
N GLY A 336 -11.48 4.96 -15.09
CA GLY A 336 -11.89 4.21 -13.91
C GLY A 336 -10.85 3.22 -13.37
N MET A 337 -9.98 2.68 -14.24
CA MET A 337 -8.87 1.79 -13.85
C MET A 337 -7.81 2.48 -12.97
N GLY A 338 -7.75 3.81 -12.99
CA GLY A 338 -6.84 4.62 -12.18
C GLY A 338 -7.47 5.19 -10.91
N ILE A 339 -8.71 4.83 -10.58
CA ILE A 339 -9.38 5.30 -9.36
C ILE A 339 -9.39 4.13 -8.36
N PRO A 340 -8.64 4.22 -7.25
CA PRO A 340 -8.61 3.16 -6.25
C PRO A 340 -9.91 3.13 -5.44
N SER A 341 -10.18 2.00 -4.79
CA SER A 341 -11.13 1.97 -3.68
C SER A 341 -10.45 2.57 -2.44
N PHE A 342 -11.00 3.67 -1.90
CA PHE A 342 -10.55 4.18 -0.61
C PHE A 342 -11.10 3.29 0.49
N VAL A 343 -10.23 2.69 1.29
CA VAL A 343 -10.62 1.71 2.30
C VAL A 343 -10.08 2.08 3.67
N ASN A 344 -10.92 1.87 4.68
CA ASN A 344 -10.51 1.80 6.07
C ASN A 344 -10.60 0.34 6.52
N ASP A 345 -9.49 -0.19 7.03
CA ASP A 345 -9.45 -1.52 7.65
C ASP A 345 -9.93 -1.35 9.10
N LEU A 346 -11.07 -1.97 9.41
CA LEU A 346 -11.70 -1.74 10.70
C LEU A 346 -10.88 -2.36 11.84
N PRO A 347 -10.65 -1.62 12.94
CA PRO A 347 -10.00 -2.15 14.13
C PRO A 347 -10.66 -3.43 14.62
N GLY A 348 -9.84 -4.29 15.21
CA GLY A 348 -10.28 -5.54 15.79
C GLY A 348 -10.53 -6.68 14.80
N GLY A 349 -10.14 -6.49 13.53
CA GLY A 349 -10.31 -7.49 12.47
C GLY A 349 -11.67 -7.43 11.78
N GLY A 350 -12.32 -6.25 11.76
CA GLY A 350 -13.62 -6.06 11.10
C GLY A 350 -13.55 -6.04 9.57
N GLY A 351 -12.34 -6.03 9.02
CA GLY A 351 -12.08 -6.04 7.58
C GLY A 351 -12.22 -4.67 6.90
N LYS A 352 -11.92 -4.67 5.61
CA LYS A 352 -11.87 -3.48 4.74
C LYS A 352 -13.26 -2.98 4.39
N ILE A 353 -13.57 -1.75 4.75
CA ILE A 353 -14.77 -1.04 4.32
C ILE A 353 -14.40 0.02 3.29
N THR A 354 -15.09 0.00 2.15
CA THR A 354 -14.89 1.01 1.10
C THR A 354 -15.68 2.26 1.43
N LEU A 355 -15.01 3.40 1.38
CA LEU A 355 -15.58 4.73 1.57
C LEU A 355 -15.65 5.42 0.21
N THR A 356 -16.84 5.93 -0.12
CA THR A 356 -17.07 6.62 -1.39
C THR A 356 -17.67 7.99 -1.15
N PRO A 357 -17.42 8.98 -2.02
CA PRO A 357 -18.22 10.20 -2.02
C PRO A 357 -19.69 9.90 -2.31
N ASP A 358 -20.59 10.77 -1.83
CA ASP A 358 -22.04 10.64 -2.00
C ASP A 358 -22.47 10.95 -3.44
N TRP A 359 -22.29 9.96 -4.33
CA TRP A 359 -22.75 10.03 -5.73
C TRP A 359 -24.22 9.64 -5.86
N TYR A 360 -24.70 8.77 -4.98
CA TYR A 360 -26.09 8.33 -4.91
C TYR A 360 -26.71 8.88 -3.62
N LEU A 361 -27.72 9.74 -3.77
CA LEU A 361 -28.34 10.45 -2.64
C LEU A 361 -29.52 9.70 -2.05
N GLY A 362 -30.05 8.70 -2.76
CA GLY A 362 -31.16 7.88 -2.31
C GLY A 362 -32.31 7.81 -3.32
N PHE A 363 -33.40 7.21 -2.86
CA PHE A 363 -34.61 6.96 -3.62
C PHE A 363 -35.78 7.77 -3.06
N TYR A 364 -36.44 8.54 -3.93
CA TYR A 364 -37.65 9.27 -3.59
C TYR A 364 -38.88 8.44 -3.95
N LYS A 365 -39.45 7.77 -2.93
CA LYS A 365 -40.57 6.83 -3.07
C LYS A 365 -41.79 7.41 -3.80
N PRO A 366 -42.28 8.63 -3.51
CA PRO A 366 -43.51 9.14 -4.11
C PRO A 366 -43.49 9.23 -5.64
N GLU A 367 -42.34 9.59 -6.23
CA GLU A 367 -42.18 9.67 -7.69
C GLU A 367 -41.44 8.45 -8.27
N ARG A 368 -41.03 7.50 -7.44
CA ARG A 368 -40.21 6.33 -7.80
C ARG A 368 -38.91 6.69 -8.53
N MET A 369 -38.16 7.65 -7.99
CA MET A 369 -36.96 8.19 -8.64
C MET A 369 -35.71 8.02 -7.78
N HIS A 370 -34.64 7.49 -8.37
CA HIS A 370 -33.29 7.58 -7.82
C HIS A 370 -32.70 8.96 -8.07
N VAL A 371 -31.96 9.47 -7.10
CA VAL A 371 -31.28 10.76 -7.20
C VAL A 371 -29.78 10.57 -7.13
N PHE A 372 -29.09 11.05 -8.16
CA PHE A 372 -27.63 11.02 -8.28
C PHE A 372 -27.05 12.42 -8.35
N ARG A 373 -25.82 12.57 -7.85
CA ARG A 373 -25.00 13.77 -8.03
C ARG A 373 -23.83 13.44 -8.95
N SER A 374 -23.74 14.15 -10.07
CA SER A 374 -22.65 13.98 -11.04
C SER A 374 -21.32 14.40 -10.45
N ALA A 375 -20.35 13.49 -10.49
CA ALA A 375 -18.96 13.79 -10.13
C ALA A 375 -18.29 14.82 -11.06
N LEU A 376 -18.76 14.94 -12.29
CA LEU A 376 -18.15 15.81 -13.30
C LEU A 376 -18.58 17.27 -13.17
N ARG A 377 -19.87 17.50 -12.89
CA ARG A 377 -20.48 18.84 -12.97
C ARG A 377 -21.22 19.24 -11.70
N GLY A 378 -21.30 18.36 -10.70
CA GLY A 378 -22.09 18.57 -9.48
C GLY A 378 -23.59 18.63 -9.71
N THR A 379 -24.05 18.43 -10.95
CA THR A 379 -25.46 18.45 -11.36
C THR A 379 -26.20 17.23 -10.82
N TYR A 380 -27.48 17.40 -10.54
CA TYR A 380 -28.32 16.29 -10.09
C TYR A 380 -28.98 15.59 -11.28
N HIS A 381 -29.10 14.28 -11.18
CA HIS A 381 -29.69 13.43 -12.22
C HIS A 381 -30.73 12.49 -11.59
N LEU A 382 -31.85 12.34 -12.27
CA LEU A 382 -32.94 11.44 -11.88
C LEU A 382 -32.93 10.20 -12.76
N SER A 383 -33.15 9.04 -12.16
CA SER A 383 -33.37 7.79 -12.89
C SER A 383 -34.61 7.09 -12.33
N PRO A 384 -35.60 6.72 -13.15
CA PRO A 384 -36.79 6.04 -12.66
C PRO A 384 -36.48 4.58 -12.29
N GLU A 385 -37.05 4.11 -11.18
CA GLU A 385 -37.09 2.68 -10.87
C GLU A 385 -38.04 1.97 -11.85
N PRO A 386 -37.73 0.73 -12.29
CA PRO A 386 -38.65 -0.10 -13.06
C PRO A 386 -40.06 -0.15 -12.42
N PRO A 387 -41.15 -0.02 -13.21
CA PRO A 387 -42.51 -0.02 -12.67
C PRO A 387 -42.92 -1.31 -11.95
N ASP A 388 -42.29 -2.42 -12.29
CA ASP A 388 -42.53 -3.77 -11.77
C ASP A 388 -41.62 -4.17 -10.61
N SER A 389 -40.65 -3.32 -10.25
CA SER A 389 -39.80 -3.54 -9.09
C SER A 389 -40.58 -3.41 -7.79
N THR A 390 -40.21 -4.22 -6.80
CA THR A 390 -40.71 -4.19 -5.42
C THR A 390 -39.57 -4.03 -4.40
N MET A 391 -38.44 -3.49 -4.86
CA MET A 391 -37.18 -3.43 -4.09
C MET A 391 -36.95 -2.06 -3.43
N GLU A 392 -37.97 -1.20 -3.36
CA GLU A 392 -37.84 0.19 -2.92
C GLU A 392 -37.35 0.34 -1.48
N ASP A 393 -37.58 -0.66 -0.65
CA ASP A 393 -37.16 -0.70 0.75
C ASP A 393 -35.66 -1.02 0.92
N PHE A 394 -34.97 -1.47 -0.12
CA PHE A 394 -33.52 -1.68 -0.10
C PHE A 394 -32.72 -0.39 -0.26
N TYR A 395 -33.34 0.68 -0.75
CA TYR A 395 -32.64 1.93 -1.04
C TYR A 395 -32.67 2.89 0.16
N PRO A 396 -31.61 3.69 0.38
CA PRO A 396 -31.68 4.83 1.28
C PRO A 396 -32.81 5.77 0.87
N SER A 397 -33.72 6.08 1.80
CA SER A 397 -34.84 6.97 1.51
C SER A 397 -34.37 8.40 1.38
N LEU A 398 -34.81 9.09 0.33
CA LEU A 398 -34.63 10.53 0.17
C LEU A 398 -35.80 11.29 0.81
N SER A 399 -35.52 12.31 1.60
CA SER A 399 -36.57 13.14 2.21
C SER A 399 -37.24 14.05 1.17
N SER A 400 -38.51 14.40 1.41
CA SER A 400 -39.26 15.36 0.58
C SER A 400 -38.58 16.73 0.52
N GLU A 401 -37.99 17.19 1.62
CA GLU A 401 -37.23 18.46 1.65
C GLU A 401 -36.05 18.45 0.66
N ILE A 402 -35.27 17.36 0.63
CA ILE A 402 -34.14 17.24 -0.29
C ILE A 402 -34.64 17.11 -1.74
N TRP A 403 -35.73 16.35 -1.95
CA TRP A 403 -36.36 16.21 -3.26
C TRP A 403 -36.85 17.55 -3.83
N GLU A 404 -37.58 18.33 -3.05
CA GLU A 404 -38.10 19.65 -3.48
C GLU A 404 -36.98 20.63 -3.81
N ARG A 405 -35.87 20.56 -3.07
CA ARG A 405 -34.67 21.36 -3.35
C ARG A 405 -33.95 20.96 -4.64
N ILE A 406 -33.90 19.66 -4.94
CA ILE A 406 -33.08 19.11 -6.03
C ILE A 406 -33.85 18.98 -7.35
N SER A 407 -35.06 18.44 -7.29
CA SER A 407 -35.83 18.01 -8.47
C SER A 407 -36.06 19.11 -9.52
N PRO A 408 -36.28 20.40 -9.19
CA PRO A 408 -36.52 21.43 -10.20
C PRO A 408 -35.31 21.66 -11.13
N ASN A 409 -34.10 21.41 -10.62
CA ASN A 409 -32.85 21.65 -11.33
C ASN A 409 -32.18 20.36 -11.82
N ALA A 410 -32.74 19.20 -11.52
CA ALA A 410 -32.19 17.91 -11.90
C ALA A 410 -32.45 17.59 -13.38
N PHE A 411 -31.48 16.93 -14.02
CA PHE A 411 -31.66 16.35 -15.36
C PHE A 411 -32.49 15.06 -15.26
N GLY A 412 -33.40 14.85 -16.22
CA GLY A 412 -34.32 13.72 -16.19
C GLY A 412 -35.63 13.97 -15.43
N ALA A 413 -35.81 15.16 -14.83
CA ALA A 413 -37.14 15.61 -14.42
C ALA A 413 -38.04 15.76 -15.66
N LYS A 414 -39.35 15.48 -15.51
CA LYS A 414 -40.37 15.29 -16.56
C LYS A 414 -40.41 16.38 -17.68
N GLU A 415 -39.69 17.49 -17.55
CA GLU A 415 -39.66 18.60 -18.52
C GLU A 415 -38.30 18.85 -19.23
N LYS A 416 -37.20 18.19 -18.83
CA LYS A 416 -35.91 18.30 -19.55
C LYS A 416 -35.65 17.03 -20.35
N LYS A 417 -36.27 16.94 -21.54
CA LYS A 417 -35.95 15.91 -22.53
C LYS A 417 -34.44 15.94 -22.81
N PHE A 418 -33.82 14.77 -22.76
CA PHE A 418 -32.46 14.55 -23.24
C PHE A 418 -32.37 15.08 -24.69
N LEU A 419 -31.59 16.15 -24.89
CA LEU A 419 -31.22 16.65 -26.22
C LEU A 419 -29.93 15.96 -26.67
#